data_AF-A0AAU6YTN9-F1
#
_entry.id   AF-A0AAU6YTN9-F1
#
_cell.length_a   1.000
_cell.length_b   1.000
_cell.length_c   1.000
_cell.angle_alpha   90.00
_cell.angle_beta   90.00
_cell.angle_gamma   90.00
#
_symmetry.space_group_name_H-M   'P 1'
#
loop_
_entity.id
_entity.type
_entity.pdbx_description
1 polymer ?
#
loop_
_entity_poly.entity_id
_entity_poly.type
_entity_poly.pdbx_seq_one_letter_code
_entity_poly.pdbx_strand_id
1 'polypeptide(L)'
;MNRTADVMMVAMDIVEFLEARIAEQESALQEGSFRPGGSVGPENENMDQSSLRALMLEECARKRAIIDSWKEAADAEGISDPGEAEGTVAVARRAMLTILAGSHRDHPDYNAGWSPELPGDVSDESLPQ
;
A
#
# COMPACT_ATOMS: atom_id res chain seq x y z
N MET A 1 27.39 12.32 29.16
CA MET A 1 26.08 11.66 29.03
C MET A 1 25.29 12.45 27.99
N ASN A 2 25.56 12.20 26.70
CA ASN A 2 24.84 12.87 25.61
C ASN A 2 23.61 12.03 25.28
N ARG A 3 22.46 12.39 25.86
CA ARG A 3 21.16 12.04 25.28
C ARG A 3 20.94 12.95 24.08
N THR A 4 21.59 12.63 22.97
CA THR A 4 20.98 12.88 21.66
C THR A 4 19.91 11.80 21.54
N ALA A 5 18.80 12.02 22.23
CA ALA A 5 17.55 11.41 21.85
C ALA A 5 17.22 12.07 20.51
N ASP A 6 17.83 11.49 19.48
CA ASP A 6 17.41 11.65 18.10
C ASP A 6 15.90 11.43 18.13
N VAL A 7 15.17 12.52 17.98
CA VAL A 7 13.73 12.50 17.77
C VAL A 7 13.61 11.82 16.41
N MET A 8 13.64 10.49 16.42
CA MET A 8 13.16 9.68 15.32
C MET A 8 11.75 10.18 15.10
N MET A 9 11.56 11.06 14.12
CA MET A 9 10.27 11.19 13.45
C MET A 9 9.93 9.75 13.10
N VAL A 10 8.99 9.15 13.84
CA VAL A 10 8.48 7.82 13.55
C VAL A 10 7.84 7.98 12.17
N ALA A 11 8.63 7.71 11.13
CA ALA A 11 8.15 7.70 9.77
C ALA A 11 7.05 6.66 9.75
N MET A 12 5.85 7.05 9.35
CA MET A 12 4.72 6.12 9.23
C MET A 12 5.20 4.91 8.42
N ASP A 13 4.91 3.71 8.92
CA ASP A 13 5.29 2.48 8.25
C ASP A 13 4.34 2.19 7.07
N ILE A 14 4.76 1.38 6.09
CA ILE A 14 3.93 1.02 4.93
C ILE A 14 2.64 0.30 5.34
N VAL A 15 2.67 -0.54 6.38
CA VAL A 15 1.51 -1.23 6.94
C VAL A 15 0.54 -0.21 7.53
N GLU A 16 1.01 0.65 8.46
CA GLU A 16 0.20 1.74 9.02
C GLU A 16 -0.44 2.62 7.95
N PHE A 17 0.34 3.03 6.95
CA PHE A 17 -0.16 3.80 5.81
C PHE A 17 -1.30 3.09 5.08
N LEU A 18 -1.09 1.82 4.71
CA LEU A 18 -2.09 1.03 3.99
C LEU A 18 -3.35 0.78 4.83
N GLU A 19 -3.20 0.52 6.13
CA GLU A 19 -4.34 0.35 7.04
C GLU A 19 -5.18 1.63 7.16
N ALA A 20 -4.54 2.79 7.24
CA ALA A 20 -5.22 4.08 7.23
C ALA A 20 -5.94 4.33 5.90
N ARG A 21 -5.27 4.09 4.76
CA ARG A 21 -5.88 4.27 3.43
C ARG A 21 -7.09 3.37 3.21
N ILE A 22 -7.04 2.13 3.66
CA ILE A 22 -8.16 1.19 3.56
C ILE A 22 -9.31 1.64 4.49
N ALA A 23 -9.01 2.04 5.74
CA ALA A 23 -10.03 2.52 6.67
C ALA A 23 -10.77 3.76 6.13
N GLU A 24 -10.06 4.69 5.49
CA GLU A 24 -10.67 5.83 4.82
C GLU A 24 -11.58 5.41 3.65
N GLN A 25 -11.16 4.45 2.83
CA GLN A 25 -11.98 3.92 1.74
C GLN A 25 -13.26 3.25 2.30
N GLU A 26 -13.12 2.42 3.34
CA GLU A 26 -14.23 1.75 4.01
C GLU A 26 -15.23 2.78 4.58
N SER A 27 -14.74 3.81 5.25
CA SER A 27 -15.56 4.91 5.79
C SER A 27 -16.28 5.69 4.68
N ALA A 28 -15.59 6.08 3.61
CA ALA A 28 -16.19 6.78 2.47
C ALA A 28 -17.28 5.96 1.77
N LEU A 29 -17.09 4.63 1.69
CA LEU A 29 -18.09 3.69 1.15
C LEU A 29 -19.28 3.51 2.11
N GLN A 30 -19.08 3.62 3.42
CA GLN A 30 -20.15 3.56 4.42
C GLN A 30 -21.02 4.82 4.43
N GLU A 31 -20.40 5.98 4.27
CA GLU A 31 -21.06 7.30 4.26
C GLU A 31 -21.75 7.61 2.93
N GLY A 32 -21.52 6.81 1.88
CA GLY A 32 -22.02 7.09 0.52
C GLY A 32 -21.32 8.27 -0.15
N SER A 33 -20.21 8.74 0.42
CA SER A 33 -19.41 9.88 -0.05
C SER A 33 -18.47 9.50 -1.20
N PHE A 34 -18.36 8.20 -1.53
CA PHE A 34 -17.54 7.73 -2.63
C PHE A 34 -18.13 8.14 -3.99
N ARG A 35 -17.52 9.13 -4.63
CA ARG A 35 -17.80 9.50 -6.03
C ARG A 35 -16.70 8.94 -6.93
N PRO A 36 -16.98 7.91 -7.75
CA PRO A 36 -16.02 7.48 -8.76
C PRO A 36 -15.71 8.65 -9.69
N GLY A 37 -14.43 8.96 -9.88
CA GLY A 37 -13.98 9.91 -10.88
C GLY A 37 -14.18 9.34 -12.28
N GLY A 38 -15.34 9.62 -12.88
CA GLY A 38 -15.65 9.28 -14.26
C GLY A 38 -17.02 9.86 -14.62
N SER A 39 -17.06 10.74 -15.62
CA SER A 39 -18.31 11.24 -16.21
C SER A 39 -19.12 10.09 -16.77
N VAL A 40 -19.97 9.48 -15.95
CA VAL A 40 -21.05 8.64 -16.42
C VAL A 40 -22.23 9.58 -16.65
N GLY A 41 -22.58 9.76 -17.93
CA GLY A 41 -23.75 10.54 -18.32
C GLY A 41 -25.03 10.03 -17.66
N PRO A 42 -26.09 10.85 -17.63
CA PRO A 42 -27.32 10.60 -16.87
C PRO A 42 -28.19 9.44 -17.39
N GLU A 43 -27.66 8.55 -18.23
CA GLU A 43 -28.45 7.55 -18.95
C GLU A 43 -28.25 6.12 -18.43
N ASN A 44 -27.51 5.93 -17.33
CA ASN A 44 -27.36 4.62 -16.68
C ASN A 44 -27.34 4.73 -15.14
N GLU A 45 -28.16 5.62 -14.58
CA GLU A 45 -28.19 6.01 -13.15
C GLU A 45 -28.54 4.86 -12.18
N ASN A 46 -28.85 3.67 -12.69
CA ASN A 46 -29.19 2.48 -11.91
C ASN A 46 -28.35 1.24 -12.31
N MET A 47 -27.14 1.43 -12.83
CA MET A 47 -26.13 0.38 -12.69
C MET A 47 -25.83 0.26 -11.19
N ASP A 48 -26.55 -0.67 -10.57
CA ASP A 48 -26.77 -0.88 -9.15
C ASP A 48 -25.62 -0.38 -8.26
N GLN A 49 -25.78 0.84 -7.70
CA GLN A 49 -24.80 1.42 -6.78
C GLN A 49 -24.54 0.51 -5.58
N SER A 50 -25.52 -0.33 -5.21
CA SER A 50 -25.36 -1.38 -4.19
C SER A 50 -24.35 -2.44 -4.61
N SER A 51 -24.39 -2.87 -5.88
CA SER A 51 -23.41 -3.81 -6.47
C SER A 51 -22.02 -3.19 -6.54
N LEU A 52 -21.88 -1.91 -6.93
CA LEU A 52 -20.57 -1.25 -6.95
C LEU A 52 -19.99 -1.10 -5.54
N ARG A 53 -20.79 -0.65 -4.57
CA ARG A 53 -20.38 -0.54 -3.17
C ARG A 53 -19.94 -1.89 -2.61
N ALA A 54 -20.68 -2.96 -2.90
CA ALA A 54 -20.33 -4.31 -2.48
C ALA A 54 -18.97 -4.76 -3.07
N LEU A 55 -18.73 -4.51 -4.36
CA LEU A 55 -17.44 -4.80 -5.01
C LEU A 55 -16.29 -4.03 -4.38
N MET A 56 -16.48 -2.75 -4.04
CA MET A 56 -15.43 -1.95 -3.41
C MET A 56 -15.14 -2.36 -1.97
N LEU A 57 -16.16 -2.79 -1.21
CA LEU A 57 -15.97 -3.39 0.11
C LEU A 57 -15.22 -4.73 0.02
N GLU A 58 -15.53 -5.54 -0.99
CA GLU A 58 -14.77 -6.78 -1.25
C GLU A 58 -13.30 -6.49 -1.59
N GLU A 59 -13.04 -5.42 -2.37
CA GLU A 59 -11.68 -4.97 -2.64
C GLU A 59 -10.95 -4.56 -1.35
N CYS A 60 -11.60 -3.81 -0.47
CA CYS A 60 -11.04 -3.43 0.84
C CYS A 60 -10.72 -4.68 1.68
N ALA A 61 -11.63 -5.65 1.74
CA ALA A 61 -11.40 -6.92 2.43
C ALA A 61 -10.21 -7.70 1.85
N ARG A 62 -10.04 -7.70 0.52
CA ARG A 62 -8.90 -8.34 -0.14
C ARG A 62 -7.58 -7.64 0.18
N LYS A 63 -7.57 -6.30 0.26
CA LYS A 63 -6.41 -5.53 0.69
C LYS A 63 -6.05 -5.81 2.15
N ARG A 64 -7.04 -5.91 3.05
CA ARG A 64 -6.85 -6.35 4.45
C ARG A 64 -6.19 -7.72 4.52
N ALA A 65 -6.67 -8.68 3.74
CA ALA A 65 -6.09 -10.02 3.71
C ALA A 65 -4.61 -10.04 3.27
N ILE A 66 -4.19 -9.12 2.40
CA ILE A 66 -2.77 -8.97 2.03
C ILE A 66 -1.95 -8.47 3.22
N ILE A 67 -2.46 -7.50 3.98
CA ILE A 67 -1.82 -6.96 5.19
C ILE A 67 -1.71 -8.05 6.25
N ASP A 68 -2.80 -8.77 6.52
CA ASP A 68 -2.81 -9.86 7.51
C ASP A 68 -1.82 -10.97 7.12
N SER A 69 -1.75 -11.31 5.82
CA SER A 69 -0.80 -12.30 5.33
C SER A 69 0.65 -11.84 5.43
N TRP A 70 0.93 -10.53 5.37
CA TRP A 70 2.24 -9.99 5.70
C TRP A 70 2.53 -10.09 7.20
N LYS A 71 1.59 -9.68 8.06
CA LYS A 71 1.74 -9.74 9.52
C LYS A 71 2.03 -11.17 10.00
N GLU A 72 1.33 -12.16 9.46
CA GLU A 72 1.59 -13.57 9.75
C GLU A 72 3.01 -14.01 9.36
N ALA A 73 3.50 -13.59 8.20
CA ALA A 73 4.86 -13.89 7.74
C ALA A 73 5.91 -13.17 8.60
N ALA A 74 5.67 -11.91 8.95
CA ALA A 74 6.54 -11.12 9.80
C ALA A 74 6.64 -11.72 11.21
N ASP A 75 5.51 -12.11 11.80
CA ASP A 75 5.46 -12.77 13.12
C ASP A 75 6.22 -14.11 13.12
N ALA A 76 6.09 -14.91 12.05
CA ALA A 76 6.78 -16.19 11.91
C ALA A 76 8.31 -16.04 11.81
N GLU A 77 8.78 -14.93 11.22
CA GLU A 77 10.22 -14.64 11.03
C GLU A 77 10.79 -13.70 12.13
N GLY A 78 9.94 -13.17 13.02
CA GLY A 78 10.35 -12.21 14.07
C GLY A 78 10.67 -10.81 13.54
N ILE A 79 10.10 -10.43 12.39
CA ILE A 79 10.33 -9.15 11.72
C ILE A 79 9.43 -8.08 12.32
N SER A 80 10.00 -6.94 12.69
CA SER A 80 9.23 -5.78 13.19
C SER A 80 9.12 -4.65 12.17
N ASP A 81 10.10 -4.52 11.26
CA ASP A 81 10.07 -3.56 10.17
C ASP A 81 9.93 -4.29 8.81
N PRO A 82 8.94 -3.96 7.97
CA PRO A 82 8.84 -4.48 6.61
C PRO A 82 10.11 -4.32 5.76
N GLY A 83 10.94 -3.31 6.06
CA GLY A 83 12.27 -3.11 5.47
C GLY A 83 13.23 -4.28 5.66
N GLU A 84 13.09 -5.04 6.75
CA GLU A 84 14.00 -6.10 7.22
C GLU A 84 13.63 -7.50 6.69
N ALA A 85 12.64 -7.61 5.80
CA ALA A 85 12.24 -8.88 5.22
C ALA A 85 13.39 -9.54 4.43
N GLU A 86 13.89 -10.68 4.91
CA GLU A 86 14.94 -11.47 4.24
C GLU A 86 14.45 -12.86 3.78
N GLY A 87 13.48 -13.46 4.48
CA GLY A 87 12.91 -14.75 4.09
C GLY A 87 12.10 -14.65 2.78
N THR A 88 12.18 -15.68 1.94
CA THR A 88 11.49 -15.69 0.63
C THR A 88 9.99 -15.38 0.73
N VAL A 89 9.34 -15.86 1.80
CA VAL A 89 7.90 -15.63 2.03
C VAL A 89 7.67 -14.19 2.48
N ALA A 90 8.38 -13.71 3.50
CA ALA A 90 8.29 -12.32 3.94
C ALA A 90 8.58 -11.34 2.78
N VAL A 91 9.64 -11.55 2.01
CA VAL A 91 9.97 -10.72 0.83
C VAL A 91 8.83 -10.69 -0.18
N ALA A 92 8.23 -11.83 -0.51
CA ALA A 92 7.11 -11.89 -1.44
C ALA A 92 5.87 -11.15 -0.91
N ARG A 93 5.58 -11.26 0.39
CA ARG A 93 4.45 -10.57 1.04
C ARG A 93 4.70 -9.07 1.16
N ARG A 94 5.92 -8.65 1.49
CA ARG A 94 6.36 -7.26 1.47
C ARG A 94 6.21 -6.65 0.07
N ALA A 95 6.60 -7.37 -0.98
CA ALA A 95 6.44 -6.88 -2.36
C ALA A 95 4.98 -6.57 -2.70
N MET A 96 4.03 -7.38 -2.20
CA MET A 96 2.60 -7.10 -2.36
C MET A 96 2.16 -5.83 -1.63
N LEU A 97 2.71 -5.54 -0.44
CA LEU A 97 2.47 -4.26 0.25
C LEU A 97 3.00 -3.10 -0.59
N THR A 98 4.22 -3.19 -1.11
CA THR A 98 4.81 -2.14 -1.96
C THR A 98 3.95 -1.87 -3.19
N ILE A 99 3.47 -2.91 -3.87
CA ILE A 99 2.59 -2.78 -5.03
C ILE A 99 1.30 -2.04 -4.64
N LEU A 100 0.71 -2.40 -3.49
CA LEU A 100 -0.50 -1.74 -3.00
C LEU A 100 -0.24 -0.28 -2.66
N ALA A 101 0.86 0.03 -1.98
CA ALA A 101 1.24 1.40 -1.62
C ALA A 101 1.53 2.25 -2.86
N GLY A 102 2.10 1.66 -3.92
CA GLY A 102 2.34 2.33 -5.19
C GLY A 102 1.08 2.89 -5.86
N SER A 103 -0.09 2.31 -5.60
CA SER A 103 -1.38 2.86 -6.07
C SER A 103 -1.76 4.20 -5.40
N HIS A 104 -1.05 4.58 -4.34
CA HIS A 104 -1.23 5.80 -3.57
C HIS A 104 -0.01 6.73 -3.65
N ARG A 105 0.83 6.62 -4.69
CA ARG A 105 2.06 7.41 -4.86
C ARG A 105 1.88 8.93 -4.83
N ASP A 106 0.68 9.41 -5.16
CA ASP A 106 0.35 10.84 -5.19
C ASP A 106 -0.12 11.36 -3.81
N HIS A 107 -0.18 10.49 -2.80
CA HIS A 107 -0.55 10.84 -1.43
C HIS A 107 0.62 11.52 -0.71
N PRO A 108 0.39 12.60 0.07
CA PRO A 108 1.47 13.33 0.76
C PRO A 108 2.27 12.44 1.74
N ASP A 109 1.60 11.47 2.34
CA ASP A 109 2.22 10.54 3.29
C ASP A 109 2.86 9.31 2.62
N TYR A 110 2.81 9.20 1.29
CA TYR A 110 3.51 8.13 0.58
C TYR A 110 5.03 8.32 0.68
N ASN A 111 5.73 7.28 1.10
CA ASN A 111 7.19 7.26 1.13
C ASN A 111 7.74 6.44 -0.04
N ALA A 112 8.49 7.10 -0.94
CA ALA A 112 9.14 6.45 -2.08
C ALA A 112 10.15 5.37 -1.64
N GLY A 113 10.71 5.48 -0.43
CA GLY A 113 11.62 4.49 0.15
C GLY A 113 10.99 3.13 0.48
N TRP A 114 9.66 3.00 0.44
CA TRP A 114 9.02 1.68 0.56
C TRP A 114 9.08 0.85 -0.72
N SER A 115 9.35 1.48 -1.87
CA SER A 115 9.60 0.78 -3.11
C SER A 115 11.02 0.23 -3.10
N PRO A 116 11.26 -1.03 -3.49
CA PRO A 116 12.61 -1.50 -3.70
C PRO A 116 13.26 -0.61 -4.75
N GLU A 117 14.54 -0.28 -4.55
CA GLU A 117 15.34 0.23 -5.65
C GLU A 117 15.30 -0.84 -6.74
N LEU A 118 14.59 -0.54 -7.84
CA LEU A 118 14.75 -1.33 -9.05
C LEU A 118 16.25 -1.25 -9.37
N PRO A 119 16.90 -2.38 -9.73
CA PRO A 119 18.28 -2.33 -10.19
C PRO A 119 18.33 -1.26 -11.27
N GLY A 120 19.07 -0.19 -10.99
CA GLY A 120 19.15 0.96 -11.87
C GLY A 120 19.43 0.48 -13.28
N ASP A 121 18.81 1.14 -14.26
CA ASP A 121 19.09 1.01 -15.69
C ASP A 121 20.52 0.51 -15.84
N VAL A 122 20.68 -0.74 -16.31
CA VAL A 122 21.99 -1.24 -16.70
C VAL A 122 22.51 -0.18 -17.66
N SER A 123 23.41 0.67 -17.17
CA SER A 123 24.02 1.70 -17.99
C SER A 123 24.72 0.92 -19.07
N ASP A 124 24.11 0.93 -20.25
CA ASP A 124 24.56 0.20 -21.44
C ASP A 124 26.05 0.52 -21.57
N GLU A 125 26.84 -0.47 -21.16
CA GLU A 125 28.27 -0.35 -21.04
C GLU A 125 28.77 -0.05 -22.45
N SER A 126 29.30 1.15 -22.61
CA SER A 126 29.85 1.64 -23.88
C SER A 126 30.85 0.61 -24.39
N LEU A 127 30.44 -0.19 -25.37
CA LEU A 127 31.33 -1.09 -26.09
C LEU A 127 32.41 -0.23 -26.76
N PRO A 128 33.70 -0.41 -26.43
CA PRO A 128 34.76 0.22 -27.20
C PRO A 128 34.81 -0.45 -28.58
N GLN A 129 34.65 0.37 -29.63
CA GLN A 129 35.13 0.06 -30.98
C GLN A 129 36.49 0.73 -31.16
#